data_AF-A0A6M3M707-F1
#
_entry.id   AF-A0A6M3M707-F1
#
_cell.length_a   1.000
_cell.length_b   1.000
_cell.length_c   1.000
_cell.angle_alpha   90.00
_cell.angle_beta   90.00
_cell.angle_gamma   90.00
#
_symmetry.space_group_name_H-M   'P 1'
#
loop_
_entity.id
_entity.type
_entity.pdbx_description
1 polymer ?
#
loop_
_entity_poly.entity_id
_entity_poly.type
_entity_poly.pdbx_seq_one_letter_code
_entity_poly.pdbx_strand_id
1 'polypeptide(L)'
;MLNEIRYLVENKTVVLVGNSNTVFDNPAYKTIEQYDVIVRMNHGHRPGERTDIWLCAMCNPTPQKDFYQKFGAVINIRLNNDGRLCKELQGKVYEWARYETWRDNYKNVNGAMPSTGLNAIQFFLLETNPKKLYIIGYDHFETKSWYNQKPDEWHNGNAEKSIVSILEKEGKICRL
;
A
#
# COMPACT_ATOMS: atom_id res chain seq x y z
N MET A 1 0.52 -11.16 14.34
CA MET A 1 0.45 -10.35 13.11
C MET A 1 1.35 -9.14 13.04
N LEU A 2 1.21 -8.08 13.85
CA LEU A 2 2.14 -6.93 13.71
C LEU A 2 3.61 -7.35 13.86
N ASN A 3 3.93 -8.21 14.83
CA ASN A 3 5.29 -8.74 15.00
C ASN A 3 5.77 -9.58 13.81
N GLU A 4 4.87 -10.31 13.13
CA GLU A 4 5.20 -11.07 11.92
C GLU A 4 5.51 -10.12 10.76
N ILE A 5 4.71 -9.05 10.62
CA ILE A 5 4.97 -8.01 9.62
C ILE A 5 6.28 -7.28 9.91
N ARG A 6 6.57 -6.96 11.18
CA ARG A 6 7.87 -6.39 11.61
C ARG A 6 9.01 -7.33 11.25
N TYR A 7 8.92 -8.61 11.58
CA TYR A 7 9.94 -9.61 11.19
C TYR A 7 10.12 -9.69 9.66
N LEU A 8 9.05 -9.55 8.89
CA LEU A 8 9.12 -9.52 7.43
C LEU A 8 9.83 -8.29 6.89
N VAL A 9 9.82 -7.14 7.59
CA VAL A 9 10.18 -5.81 7.03
C VAL A 9 11.39 -5.14 7.70
N GLU A 10 11.60 -5.37 8.98
CA GLU A 10 12.58 -4.65 9.78
C GLU A 10 14.00 -4.82 9.20
N ASN A 11 14.73 -3.70 9.07
CA ASN A 11 16.07 -3.64 8.48
C ASN A 11 16.19 -4.16 7.03
N LYS A 12 15.07 -4.32 6.32
CA LYS A 12 15.03 -4.73 4.92
C LYS A 12 14.69 -3.58 3.98
N THR A 13 15.06 -3.75 2.71
CA THR A 13 14.63 -2.88 1.63
C THR A 13 13.25 -3.29 1.15
N VAL A 14 12.32 -2.34 1.18
CA VAL A 14 10.92 -2.58 0.83
C VAL A 14 10.57 -1.77 -0.39
N VAL A 15 9.90 -2.36 -1.38
CA VAL A 15 9.29 -1.62 -2.49
C VAL A 15 7.77 -1.70 -2.39
N LEU A 16 7.15 -0.52 -2.32
CA LEU A 16 5.71 -0.34 -2.43
C LEU A 16 5.35 -0.07 -3.89
N VAL A 17 4.64 -1.02 -4.50
CA VAL A 17 4.19 -0.94 -5.88
C VAL A 17 2.76 -0.39 -5.90
N GLY A 18 2.63 0.85 -6.35
CA GLY A 18 1.36 1.49 -6.65
C GLY A 18 0.76 0.97 -7.96
N ASN A 19 -0.45 1.44 -8.26
CA ASN A 19 -1.29 0.85 -9.31
C ASN A 19 -1.32 1.67 -10.61
N SER A 20 -0.58 2.78 -10.68
CA SER A 20 -0.47 3.62 -11.86
C SER A 20 -0.07 2.81 -13.09
N ASN A 21 -0.65 3.12 -14.25
CA ASN A 21 -0.24 2.54 -15.54
C ASN A 21 1.24 2.78 -15.86
N THR A 22 1.77 3.93 -15.45
CA THR A 22 3.17 4.32 -15.71
C THR A 22 4.19 3.44 -15.00
N VAL A 23 3.74 2.59 -14.06
CA VAL A 23 4.62 1.67 -13.35
C VAL A 23 5.38 0.74 -14.32
N PHE A 24 4.76 0.36 -15.44
CA PHE A 24 5.38 -0.55 -16.41
C PHE A 24 6.38 0.12 -17.33
N ASP A 25 6.28 1.44 -17.49
CA ASP A 25 7.21 2.25 -18.28
C ASP A 25 8.47 2.61 -17.48
N ASN A 26 8.41 2.49 -16.16
CA ASN A 26 9.56 2.73 -15.30
C ASN A 26 10.57 1.57 -15.42
N PRO A 27 11.83 1.81 -15.84
CA PRO A 27 12.85 0.77 -15.95
C PRO A 27 13.11 0.00 -14.64
N ALA A 28 12.96 0.66 -13.49
CA ALA A 28 13.12 0.04 -12.18
C ALA A 28 12.06 -1.03 -11.90
N TYR A 29 10.91 -1.01 -12.59
CA TYR A 29 9.91 -2.07 -12.45
C TYR A 29 10.46 -3.45 -12.83
N LYS A 30 11.37 -3.49 -13.81
CA LYS A 30 12.00 -4.75 -14.26
C LYS A 30 12.94 -5.37 -13.22
N THR A 31 13.35 -4.58 -12.23
CA THR A 31 14.31 -5.00 -11.22
C THR A 31 13.73 -5.02 -9.81
N ILE A 32 12.41 -4.86 -9.64
CA ILE A 32 11.79 -4.88 -8.29
C ILE A 32 12.00 -6.20 -7.54
N GLU A 33 12.27 -7.29 -8.25
CA GLU A 33 12.59 -8.60 -7.67
C GLU A 33 13.87 -8.59 -6.83
N GLN A 34 14.73 -7.56 -6.96
CA GLN A 34 15.93 -7.39 -6.15
C GLN A 34 15.65 -6.91 -4.72
N TYR A 35 14.46 -6.36 -4.45
CA TYR A 35 14.10 -5.88 -3.12
C TYR A 35 13.80 -7.04 -2.17
N ASP A 36 14.14 -6.86 -0.90
CA ASP A 36 13.92 -7.90 0.12
C ASP A 36 12.41 -8.17 0.32
N VAL A 37 11.57 -7.13 0.21
CA VAL A 37 10.12 -7.21 0.38
C VAL A 37 9.40 -6.41 -0.71
N ILE A 38 8.48 -7.06 -1.43
CA ILE A 38 7.59 -6.46 -2.43
C ILE A 38 6.18 -6.37 -1.86
N VAL A 39 5.67 -5.15 -1.84
CA VAL A 39 4.34 -4.83 -1.34
C VAL A 39 3.45 -4.38 -2.50
N ARG A 40 2.27 -4.99 -2.63
CA ARG A 40 1.25 -4.60 -3.63
C ARG A 40 -0.07 -4.29 -2.93
N MET A 41 -0.95 -3.55 -3.60
CA MET A 41 -2.20 -3.10 -2.99
C MET A 41 -3.43 -3.31 -3.87
N ASN A 42 -4.54 -3.67 -3.23
CA ASN A 42 -5.85 -3.87 -3.86
C ASN A 42 -5.74 -4.83 -5.07
N HIS A 43 -6.27 -4.42 -6.22
CA HIS A 43 -6.18 -5.19 -7.46
C HIS A 43 -4.83 -5.03 -8.19
N GLY A 44 -3.85 -4.37 -7.58
CA GLY A 44 -2.50 -4.12 -8.08
C GLY A 44 -1.57 -5.35 -8.15
N HIS A 45 -2.10 -6.54 -7.91
CA HIS A 45 -1.37 -7.80 -7.98
C HIS A 45 -1.70 -8.56 -9.27
N ARG A 46 -0.68 -9.10 -9.95
CA ARG A 46 -0.85 -9.99 -11.12
C ARG A 46 -0.40 -11.42 -10.80
N PRO A 47 -1.08 -12.45 -11.31
CA PRO A 47 -0.62 -13.83 -11.18
C PRO A 47 0.81 -14.01 -11.71
N GLY A 48 1.62 -14.76 -10.97
CA GLY A 48 3.02 -15.02 -11.32
C GLY A 48 4.03 -13.96 -10.86
N GLU A 49 3.58 -12.80 -10.37
CA GLU A 49 4.48 -11.80 -9.78
C GLU A 49 4.68 -12.06 -8.28
N ARG A 50 5.90 -11.87 -7.79
CA ARG A 50 6.20 -11.94 -6.36
C ARG A 50 5.43 -10.83 -5.63
N THR A 51 4.90 -11.20 -4.47
CA THR A 51 4.23 -10.28 -3.53
C THR A 51 4.39 -10.89 -2.16
N ASP A 52 5.19 -10.24 -1.30
CA ASP A 52 5.43 -10.72 0.05
C ASP A 52 4.33 -10.22 1.00
N ILE A 53 3.88 -8.97 0.78
CA ILE A 53 2.80 -8.34 1.56
C ILE A 53 1.74 -7.80 0.62
N TRP A 54 0.47 -8.12 0.92
CA TRP A 54 -0.68 -7.57 0.20
C TRP A 54 -1.48 -6.62 1.08
N LEU A 55 -1.68 -5.40 0.61
CA LEU A 55 -2.47 -4.36 1.26
C LEU A 55 -3.86 -4.28 0.64
N CYS A 56 -4.88 -4.00 1.45
CA CYS A 56 -6.21 -3.70 0.95
C CYS A 56 -6.89 -2.58 1.73
N ALA A 57 -7.72 -1.83 1.01
CA ALA A 57 -8.73 -0.96 1.61
C ALA A 57 -10.13 -1.57 1.55
N MET A 58 -10.31 -2.66 0.79
CA MET A 58 -11.54 -3.43 0.76
C MET A 58 -11.19 -4.91 0.65
N CYS A 59 -11.69 -5.73 1.57
CA CYS A 59 -11.84 -7.14 1.28
C CYS A 59 -12.99 -7.24 0.28
N ASN A 60 -12.70 -7.53 -0.99
CA ASN A 60 -13.76 -8.05 -1.84
C ASN A 60 -14.30 -9.33 -1.19
N PRO A 61 -15.61 -9.62 -1.30
CA PRO A 61 -16.19 -10.86 -0.78
C PRO A 61 -15.76 -12.10 -1.59
N THR A 62 -15.10 -11.94 -2.75
CA THR A 62 -14.79 -13.04 -3.68
C THR A 62 -13.31 -13.28 -4.10
N PRO A 63 -12.27 -12.89 -3.36
CA PRO A 63 -10.97 -13.51 -3.51
C PRO A 63 -11.06 -14.93 -2.95
N GLN A 64 -10.75 -15.91 -3.79
CA GLN A 64 -10.65 -17.31 -3.38
C GLN A 64 -9.75 -17.39 -2.14
N LYS A 65 -10.14 -18.19 -1.15
CA LYS A 65 -9.40 -18.40 0.11
C LYS A 65 -7.89 -18.65 -0.10
N ASP A 66 -7.51 -19.20 -1.25
CA ASP A 66 -6.14 -19.53 -1.63
C ASP A 66 -5.34 -18.30 -2.10
N PHE A 67 -6.01 -17.25 -2.57
CA PHE A 67 -5.37 -16.02 -3.03
C PHE A 67 -4.53 -15.38 -1.93
N TYR A 68 -5.03 -15.37 -0.70
CA TYR A 68 -4.37 -14.71 0.43
C TYR A 68 -3.30 -15.54 1.09
N GLN A 69 -3.40 -16.86 1.01
CA GLN A 69 -2.49 -17.78 1.69
C GLN A 69 -1.08 -17.76 1.10
N LYS A 70 -0.92 -17.24 -0.12
CA LYS A 70 0.39 -17.12 -0.77
C LYS A 70 1.22 -15.92 -0.31
N PHE A 71 0.62 -14.98 0.43
CA PHE A 71 1.32 -13.80 0.92
C PHE A 71 1.85 -14.06 2.33
N GLY A 72 3.05 -13.55 2.63
CA GLY A 72 3.62 -13.62 3.98
C GLY A 72 2.82 -12.80 4.99
N ALA A 73 2.18 -11.70 4.54
CA ALA A 73 1.21 -10.96 5.33
C ALA A 73 0.13 -10.31 4.47
N VAL A 74 -1.05 -10.13 5.08
CA VAL A 74 -2.17 -9.42 4.51
C VAL A 74 -2.55 -8.30 5.46
N ILE A 75 -2.66 -7.08 4.95
CA ILE A 75 -2.89 -5.89 5.77
C ILE A 75 -4.13 -5.16 5.23
N ASN A 76 -5.07 -4.87 6.11
CA ASN A 76 -6.18 -3.99 5.81
C ASN A 76 -5.92 -2.62 6.44
N ILE A 77 -5.92 -1.57 5.62
CA ILE A 77 -5.55 -0.22 6.05
C ILE A 77 -6.72 0.75 6.06
N ARG A 78 -7.93 0.27 5.79
CA ARG A 78 -9.13 1.11 5.84
C ARG A 78 -9.61 1.23 7.28
N LEU A 79 -9.82 2.47 7.69
CA LEU A 79 -10.52 2.78 8.93
C LEU A 79 -11.99 2.38 8.79
N ASN A 80 -12.48 1.56 9.73
CA ASN A 80 -13.79 0.92 9.71
C ASN A 80 -13.94 -0.15 8.63
N ASN A 81 -13.62 -1.39 8.99
CA ASN A 81 -14.31 -2.53 8.41
C ASN A 81 -15.75 -2.46 8.90
N ASP A 82 -16.67 -2.13 8.02
CA ASP A 82 -18.11 -2.30 8.20
C ASP A 82 -18.51 -3.79 8.23
N GLY A 83 -17.68 -4.64 8.82
CA GLY A 83 -17.82 -6.09 8.82
C GLY A 83 -17.51 -6.75 7.47
N ARG A 84 -17.01 -6.01 6.47
CA ARG A 84 -16.68 -6.57 5.14
C ARG A 84 -15.41 -7.41 5.09
N LEU A 85 -14.63 -7.49 6.16
CA LEU A 85 -13.55 -8.48 6.20
C LEU A 85 -14.20 -9.87 6.13
N CYS A 86 -13.97 -10.59 5.04
CA CYS A 86 -14.52 -11.94 4.90
C CYS A 86 -14.12 -12.75 6.14
N LYS A 87 -15.09 -13.46 6.76
CA LYS A 87 -14.83 -14.27 7.98
C LYS A 87 -13.64 -15.22 7.80
N GLU A 88 -13.40 -15.67 6.56
CA GLU A 88 -12.28 -16.53 6.17
C GLU A 88 -10.89 -15.91 6.34
N LEU A 89 -10.83 -14.58 6.48
CA LEU A 89 -9.62 -13.79 6.66
C LEU A 89 -9.39 -13.36 8.10
N GLN A 90 -10.34 -13.65 9.00
CA GLN A 90 -10.17 -13.39 10.43
C GLN A 90 -8.96 -14.16 10.96
N GLY A 91 -8.09 -13.47 11.68
CA GLY A 91 -6.83 -14.03 12.19
C GLY A 91 -5.75 -14.22 11.11
N LYS A 92 -5.97 -13.81 9.86
CA LYS A 92 -4.98 -13.80 8.76
C LYS A 92 -4.67 -12.41 8.21
N VAL A 93 -5.47 -11.42 8.57
CA VAL A 93 -5.30 -10.03 8.15
C VAL A 93 -5.01 -9.14 9.34
N TYR A 94 -4.01 -8.29 9.19
CA TYR A 94 -3.70 -7.27 10.18
C TYR A 94 -4.51 -6.04 9.86
N GLU A 95 -5.40 -5.66 10.77
CA GLU A 95 -6.19 -4.45 10.66
C GLU A 95 -5.39 -3.28 11.24
N TRP A 96 -4.97 -2.36 10.38
CA TRP A 96 -4.30 -1.14 10.82
C TRP A 96 -5.33 -0.05 11.13
N ALA A 97 -5.92 -0.16 12.33
CA ALA A 97 -6.98 0.72 12.80
C ALA A 97 -6.43 1.92 13.63
N ARG A 98 -5.51 2.72 13.06
CA ARG A 98 -5.05 3.95 13.72
C ARG A 98 -5.96 5.14 13.37
N TYR A 99 -6.97 5.35 14.21
CA TYR A 99 -7.92 6.45 14.03
C TYR A 99 -7.24 7.81 13.97
N GLU A 100 -6.27 8.06 14.84
CA GLU A 100 -5.54 9.33 14.90
C GLU A 100 -4.75 9.56 13.61
N THR A 101 -3.97 8.56 13.17
CA THR A 101 -3.18 8.65 11.93
C THR A 101 -4.07 8.86 10.71
N TRP A 102 -5.18 8.14 10.62
CA TRP A 102 -6.14 8.33 9.53
C TRP A 102 -6.77 9.72 9.56
N ARG A 103 -7.19 10.20 10.73
CA ARG A 103 -7.78 11.54 10.91
C ARG A 103 -6.78 12.64 10.55
N ASP A 104 -5.52 12.46 10.91
CA ASP A 104 -4.47 13.42 10.58
C ASP A 104 -4.18 13.41 9.07
N ASN A 105 -4.13 12.23 8.45
CA ASN A 105 -4.06 12.13 6.99
C ASN A 105 -5.26 12.81 6.32
N TYR A 106 -6.49 12.57 6.78
CA TYR A 106 -7.72 13.18 6.26
C TYR A 106 -7.65 14.71 6.31
N LYS A 107 -7.15 15.28 7.41
CA LYS A 107 -6.91 16.73 7.52
C LYS A 107 -5.83 17.19 6.54
N ASN A 108 -4.71 16.48 6.45
CA ASN A 108 -3.59 16.82 5.58
C ASN A 108 -3.93 16.73 4.09
N VAL A 109 -4.96 15.95 3.71
CA VAL A 109 -5.47 15.87 2.34
C VAL A 109 -6.71 16.75 2.11
N ASN A 110 -6.94 17.76 2.96
CA ASN A 110 -8.02 18.74 2.86
C ASN A 110 -9.43 18.14 2.92
N GLY A 111 -9.63 17.14 3.77
CA GLY A 111 -10.92 16.48 3.95
C GLY A 111 -11.30 15.48 2.85
N ALA A 112 -10.38 15.16 1.94
CA ALA A 112 -10.54 14.01 1.05
C ALA A 112 -10.23 12.69 1.78
N MET A 113 -10.66 11.57 1.21
CA MET A 113 -10.27 10.27 1.76
C MET A 113 -8.78 10.04 1.47
N PRO A 114 -7.95 9.64 2.45
CA PRO A 114 -6.57 9.23 2.17
C PRO A 114 -6.55 7.93 1.35
N SER A 115 -5.67 7.86 0.36
CA SER A 115 -5.54 6.68 -0.51
C SER A 115 -4.95 5.48 0.20
N THR A 116 -5.09 4.31 -0.44
CA THR A 116 -4.39 3.11 0.04
C THR A 116 -2.86 3.30 0.00
N GLY A 117 -2.34 4.02 -1.00
CA GLY A 117 -0.91 4.30 -1.11
C GLY A 117 -0.40 5.15 0.05
N LEU A 118 -1.07 6.27 0.35
CA LEU A 118 -0.65 7.16 1.43
C LEU A 118 -0.67 6.46 2.80
N ASN A 119 -1.76 5.76 3.11
CA ASN A 119 -1.88 5.02 4.36
C ASN A 119 -0.84 3.88 4.46
N ALA A 120 -0.50 3.22 3.34
CA ALA A 120 0.54 2.20 3.33
C ALA A 120 1.93 2.77 3.66
N ILE A 121 2.28 3.91 3.08
CA ILE A 121 3.53 4.62 3.38
C ILE A 121 3.61 4.91 4.89
N GLN A 122 2.54 5.48 5.46
CA GLN A 122 2.49 5.79 6.88
C GLN A 122 2.61 4.54 7.76
N PHE A 123 1.92 3.45 7.39
CA PHE A 123 2.04 2.18 8.11
C PHE A 123 3.50 1.70 8.19
N PHE A 124 4.21 1.61 7.06
CA PHE A 124 5.59 1.12 7.06
C PHE A 124 6.56 2.05 7.80
N LEU A 125 6.37 3.37 7.71
CA LEU A 125 7.20 4.34 8.41
C LEU A 125 7.00 4.31 9.92
N LEU A 126 5.77 4.09 10.39
CA LEU A 126 5.44 4.16 11.81
C LEU A 126 5.55 2.81 12.54
N GLU A 127 5.35 1.70 11.84
CA GLU A 127 5.11 0.41 12.48
C GLU A 127 6.18 -0.63 12.24
N THR A 128 6.97 -0.52 11.16
CA THR A 128 7.79 -1.66 10.69
C THR A 128 9.27 -1.38 10.55
N ASN A 129 9.72 -0.12 10.66
CA ASN A 129 11.13 0.28 10.64
C ASN A 129 11.97 -0.37 9.50
N PRO A 130 11.58 -0.18 8.21
CA PRO A 130 12.36 -0.69 7.10
C PRO A 130 13.73 0.01 7.01
N LYS A 131 14.75 -0.69 6.48
CA LYS A 131 16.04 -0.05 6.16
C LYS A 131 15.88 1.06 5.13
N LYS A 132 15.04 0.82 4.13
CA LYS A 132 14.64 1.81 3.13
C LYS A 132 13.28 1.45 2.56
N LEU A 133 12.40 2.45 2.43
CA LEU A 133 11.12 2.31 1.76
C LEU A 133 11.20 2.98 0.38
N TYR A 134 11.08 2.16 -0.66
CA TYR A 134 11.00 2.57 -2.04
C TYR A 134 9.54 2.60 -2.51
N ILE A 135 9.22 3.50 -3.42
CA ILE A 135 7.89 3.63 -3.99
C ILE A 135 7.99 3.70 -5.51
N ILE A 136 7.20 2.90 -6.20
CA ILE A 136 7.09 2.90 -7.66
C ILE A 136 5.62 2.84 -8.06
N GLY A 137 5.24 3.43 -9.20
CA GLY A 137 3.86 3.36 -9.68
C GLY A 137 2.83 4.11 -8.83
N TYR A 138 3.28 5.09 -8.04
CA TYR A 138 2.43 5.97 -7.25
C TYR A 138 2.62 7.41 -7.76
N ASP A 139 1.73 7.81 -8.65
CA ASP A 139 1.73 9.07 -9.38
C ASP A 139 0.58 9.99 -8.95
N HIS A 140 0.02 9.75 -7.75
CA HIS A 140 -1.03 10.58 -7.18
C HIS A 140 -2.26 10.73 -8.07
N PHE A 141 -2.63 9.64 -8.77
CA PHE A 141 -3.78 9.59 -9.68
C PHE A 141 -3.63 10.49 -10.91
N GLU A 142 -2.42 10.95 -11.23
CA GLU A 142 -2.12 11.63 -12.51
C GLU A 142 -2.42 10.72 -13.70
N THR A 143 -2.21 9.40 -13.55
CA THR A 143 -2.66 8.42 -14.52
C THR A 143 -3.58 7.38 -13.91
N LYS A 144 -4.32 6.72 -14.79
CA LYS A 144 -5.27 5.67 -14.41
C LYS A 144 -4.54 4.45 -13.87
N SER A 145 -5.23 3.71 -13.00
CA SER A 145 -4.72 2.40 -12.61
C SER A 145 -4.79 1.43 -13.79
N TRP A 146 -3.87 0.47 -13.85
CA TRP A 146 -3.83 -0.49 -14.96
C TRP A 146 -5.04 -1.44 -15.02
N TYR A 147 -5.77 -1.61 -13.92
CA TYR A 147 -7.00 -2.40 -13.86
C TYR A 147 -8.29 -1.56 -13.76
N ASN A 148 -8.20 -0.25 -13.47
CA ASN A 148 -9.37 0.61 -13.32
C ASN A 148 -9.21 1.88 -14.14
N GLN A 149 -10.06 2.00 -15.16
CA GLN A 149 -10.01 3.12 -16.11
C GLN A 149 -10.91 4.30 -15.71
N LYS A 150 -11.61 4.21 -14.58
CA LYS A 150 -12.39 5.32 -14.03
C LYS A 150 -11.47 6.31 -13.31
N PRO A 151 -11.70 7.63 -13.46
CA PRO A 151 -11.03 8.64 -12.64
C PRO A 151 -11.27 8.38 -11.16
N ASP A 152 -10.28 8.75 -10.33
CA ASP A 152 -10.46 8.77 -8.89
C ASP A 152 -11.00 10.14 -8.47
N GLU A 153 -12.17 10.14 -7.82
CA GLU A 153 -12.85 11.35 -7.35
C GLU A 153 -12.87 11.44 -5.82
N TRP A 154 -12.36 10.41 -5.13
CA TRP A 154 -12.47 10.29 -3.67
C TRP A 154 -11.21 10.77 -2.96
N HIS A 155 -10.10 10.83 -3.69
CA HIS A 155 -8.77 11.16 -3.20
C HIS A 155 -8.31 12.53 -3.71
N ASN A 156 -7.49 13.21 -2.90
CA ASN A 156 -6.86 14.47 -3.29
C ASN A 156 -5.39 14.24 -3.65
N GLY A 157 -5.15 13.80 -4.89
CA GLY A 157 -3.81 13.48 -5.38
C GLY A 157 -2.78 14.60 -5.19
N ASN A 158 -3.17 15.87 -5.41
CA ASN A 158 -2.27 17.01 -5.24
C ASN A 158 -1.79 17.18 -3.78
N ALA A 159 -2.68 16.96 -2.81
CA ALA A 159 -2.31 17.01 -1.40
C ALA A 159 -1.43 15.81 -1.02
N GLU A 160 -1.75 14.60 -1.49
CA GLU A 160 -0.90 13.42 -1.28
C GLU A 160 0.49 13.60 -1.88
N LYS A 161 0.58 14.19 -3.08
CA LYS A 161 1.85 14.53 -3.74
C LYS A 161 2.72 15.40 -2.87
N SER A 162 2.14 16.42 -2.24
CA SER A 162 2.84 17.32 -1.35
C SER A 162 3.38 16.60 -0.11
N ILE A 163 2.58 15.73 0.51
CA ILE A 163 2.99 14.92 1.66
C ILE A 163 4.16 13.99 1.27
N VAL A 164 4.02 13.26 0.17
CA VAL A 164 5.06 12.33 -0.29
C VAL A 164 6.35 13.07 -0.66
N SER A 165 6.26 14.23 -1.31
CA SER A 165 7.45 15.05 -1.61
C SER A 165 8.19 15.53 -0.36
N ILE A 166 7.49 15.79 0.75
CA ILE A 166 8.14 16.11 2.03
C ILE A 166 8.89 14.88 2.56
N LEU A 167 8.24 13.71 2.57
CA LEU A 167 8.86 12.46 3.03
C LEU A 167 10.09 12.06 2.19
N GLU A 168 10.07 12.33 0.89
CA GLU A 168 11.22 12.16 -0.01
C GLU A 168 12.38 13.09 0.36
N LYS A 169 12.09 14.39 0.55
CA LYS A 169 13.10 15.40 0.93
C LYS A 169 13.73 15.09 2.30
N GLU A 170 12.95 14.55 3.23
CA GLU A 170 13.42 14.08 4.54
C GLU A 170 14.19 12.75 4.47
N GLY A 171 14.28 12.12 3.29
CA GLY A 171 14.98 10.85 3.09
C GLY A 171 14.26 9.62 3.64
N LYS A 172 13.04 9.78 4.17
CA LYS A 172 12.21 8.71 4.75
C LYS A 172 11.76 7.69 3.71
N ILE A 173 11.57 8.13 2.46
CA ILE A 173 11.23 7.29 1.32
C ILE A 173 12.11 7.62 0.10
N CYS A 174 12.08 6.76 -0.91
CA CYS A 174 12.72 6.99 -2.20
C CYS A 174 11.77 6.58 -3.33
N ARG A 175 11.38 7.53 -4.19
CA ARG A 175 10.65 7.19 -5.41
C ARG A 175 11.63 6.66 -6.46
N LEU A 176 11.22 5.57 -7.11
CA LEU A 176 11.90 4.95 -8.25
C LEU A 176 11.36 5.49 -9.56
#